data_AF-A0A9P6A1S0-F1
#
_entry.id   AF-A0A9P6A1S0-F1
#
_cell.length_a   1.000
_cell.length_b   1.000
_cell.length_c   1.000
_cell.angle_alpha   90.00
_cell.angle_beta   90.00
_cell.angle_gamma   90.00
#
_symmetry.space_group_name_H-M   'P 1'
#
loop_
_entity.id
_entity.type
_entity.pdbx_description
1 polymer ?
#
loop_
_entity_poly.entity_id
_entity_poly.type
_entity_poly.pdbx_seq_one_letter_code
_entity_poly.pdbx_strand_id
1 'polypeptide(L)'
;MTLPNFFDFTLSTSTISAHVLLLRAIHKLQTCLQPGGIPRRQDDGSPQPSVTTEAFIRSAVVRFTAWVAGLHASAQKRHDRHDLAVSQMDVPPLDVLMVWHAYMLSPVSYEKDSLSGTGLQLLTHMPRFCRQHLSTKFRMISFHP
;
A
#
# COMPACT_ATOMS: atom_id res chain seq x y z
N MET A 1 37.51 12.26 10.94
CA MET A 1 36.49 12.10 9.88
C MET A 1 35.83 10.75 10.07
N THR A 2 34.71 10.73 10.80
CA THR A 2 33.90 9.53 11.02
C THR A 2 33.02 9.32 9.78
N LEU A 3 33.19 8.17 9.12
CA LEU A 3 32.27 7.73 8.07
C LEU A 3 30.83 7.77 8.62
N PRO A 4 29.84 8.33 7.89
CA PRO A 4 28.46 8.21 8.31
C PRO A 4 28.11 6.72 8.35
N ASN A 5 27.60 6.28 9.50
CA ASN A 5 27.13 4.91 9.71
C ASN A 5 26.08 4.57 8.65
N PHE A 6 26.48 3.88 7.59
CA PHE A 6 25.61 3.45 6.49
C PHE A 6 24.50 2.47 6.96
N PHE A 7 24.60 1.96 8.19
CA PHE A 7 23.71 0.97 8.80
C PHE A 7 22.77 1.53 9.88
N ASP A 8 22.34 2.80 9.79
CA ASP A 8 21.21 3.31 10.60
C ASP A 8 19.84 2.77 10.11
N PHE A 9 19.80 1.49 9.76
CA PHE A 9 18.61 0.73 9.39
C PHE A 9 18.01 0.11 10.66
N THR A 10 17.73 0.91 11.69
CA THR A 10 16.97 0.44 12.85
C THR A 10 15.50 0.25 12.46
N LEU A 11 15.22 -0.80 11.69
CA LEU A 11 13.86 -1.28 11.44
C LEU A 11 13.27 -1.70 12.78
N SER A 12 12.40 -0.86 13.34
CA SER A 12 11.67 -1.18 14.56
C SER A 12 10.87 -2.47 14.38
N THR A 13 10.85 -3.32 15.40
CA THR A 13 10.00 -4.52 15.47
C THR A 13 8.53 -4.23 15.17
N SER A 14 8.05 -3.05 15.55
CA SER A 14 6.71 -2.56 15.21
C SER A 14 6.47 -2.44 13.70
N THR A 15 7.49 -2.04 12.94
CA THR A 15 7.40 -1.87 11.47
C THR A 15 7.33 -3.22 10.79
N ILE A 16 8.16 -4.17 11.22
CA ILE A 16 8.15 -5.55 10.71
C ILE A 16 6.80 -6.20 11.05
N SER A 17 6.33 -6.05 12.29
CA SER A 17 5.03 -6.57 12.72
C SER A 17 3.87 -5.99 11.91
N ALA A 18 3.83 -4.67 11.72
CA ALA A 18 2.80 -4.03 10.90
C ALA A 18 2.83 -4.51 9.43
N HIS A 19 4.02 -4.70 8.86
CA HIS A 19 4.16 -5.24 7.51
C HIS A 19 3.66 -6.68 7.41
N VAL A 20 4.04 -7.54 8.36
CA VAL A 20 3.55 -8.93 8.42
C VAL A 20 2.03 -8.99 8.59
N LEU A 21 1.44 -8.09 9.41
CA LEU A 21 -0.01 -7.98 9.57
C LEU A 21 -0.71 -7.54 8.28
N LEU A 22 -0.12 -6.59 7.54
CA LEU A 22 -0.62 -6.19 6.23
C LEU A 22 -0.57 -7.37 5.24
N LEU A 23 0.56 -8.09 5.15
CA LEU A 23 0.69 -9.27 4.30
C LEU A 23 -0.35 -10.34 4.66
N ARG A 24 -0.58 -10.57 5.96
CA ARG A 24 -1.62 -11.50 6.43
C ARG A 24 -3.02 -11.06 6.02
N ALA A 25 -3.33 -9.76 6.10
CA ALA A 25 -4.61 -9.21 5.69
C ALA A 25 -4.83 -9.33 4.18
N ILE A 26 -3.80 -9.02 3.37
CA ILE A 26 -3.82 -9.21 1.91
C ILE A 26 -4.03 -10.68 1.57
N HIS A 27 -3.30 -11.58 2.22
CA HIS A 27 -3.44 -13.02 2.00
C HIS A 27 -4.86 -13.50 2.33
N LYS A 28 -5.43 -13.10 3.47
CA LYS A 28 -6.81 -13.41 3.84
C LYS A 28 -7.79 -12.93 2.77
N LEU A 29 -7.67 -11.68 2.32
CA LEU A 29 -8.49 -11.10 1.26
C LEU A 29 -8.44 -11.94 -0.03
N GLN A 30 -7.23 -12.32 -0.46
CA GLN A 30 -7.04 -13.16 -1.64
C GLN A 30 -7.68 -14.55 -1.49
N THR A 31 -7.51 -15.20 -0.33
CA THR A 31 -8.12 -16.51 -0.05
C THR A 31 -9.65 -16.45 0.01
N CYS A 32 -10.22 -15.33 0.45
CA CYS A 32 -11.67 -15.11 0.45
C CYS A 32 -12.24 -14.94 -0.96
N LEU A 33 -11.50 -14.30 -1.87
CA LEU A 33 -11.93 -14.08 -3.26
C LEU A 33 -11.79 -15.35 -4.10
N GLN A 34 -10.72 -16.11 -3.87
CA GLN A 34 -10.44 -17.33 -4.60
C GLN A 34 -9.75 -18.36 -3.69
N PRO A 35 -10.54 -19.26 -3.06
CA PRO A 35 -9.97 -20.34 -2.27
C PRO A 35 -9.15 -21.26 -3.17
N GLY A 36 -7.93 -21.60 -2.73
CA GLY A 36 -6.98 -22.38 -3.53
C GLY A 36 -5.99 -21.55 -4.35
N GLY A 37 -6.10 -20.21 -4.31
CA GLY A 37 -5.20 -19.31 -5.03
C GLY A 37 -5.52 -19.19 -6.51
N ILE A 38 -4.63 -18.53 -7.26
CA ILE A 38 -4.80 -18.31 -8.70
C ILE A 38 -4.07 -19.43 -9.46
N PRO A 39 -4.79 -20.34 -10.15
CA PRO A 39 -4.19 -21.36 -11.00
C PRO A 39 -3.28 -20.72 -12.06
N ARG A 40 -2.26 -21.46 -12.50
CA ARG A 40 -1.47 -21.07 -13.66
C ARG A 40 -1.81 -21.96 -14.84
N ARG A 41 -1.92 -21.35 -16.02
CA ARG A 41 -2.09 -22.08 -17.27
C ARG A 41 -0.84 -22.92 -17.56
N GLN A 42 -1.02 -24.11 -18.12
CA GLN A 42 0.07 -25.09 -18.30
C GLN A 42 1.00 -24.76 -19.48
N ASP A 43 0.51 -24.03 -20.47
CA ASP A 43 1.21 -23.64 -21.70
C ASP A 43 2.19 -22.48 -21.49
N ASP A 44 1.77 -21.41 -20.84
CA ASP A 44 2.54 -20.16 -20.72
C ASP A 44 2.81 -19.74 -19.26
N GLY A 45 2.28 -20.48 -18.29
CA GLY A 45 2.39 -20.15 -16.87
C GLY A 45 1.60 -18.92 -16.45
N SER A 46 0.71 -18.40 -17.30
CA SER A 46 -0.08 -17.21 -17.01
C SER A 46 -1.05 -17.46 -15.85
N PRO A 47 -1.22 -16.47 -14.95
CA PRO A 47 -2.20 -16.58 -13.88
C PRO A 47 -3.63 -16.55 -14.46
N GLN A 48 -4.48 -17.47 -14.00
CA GLN A 48 -5.88 -17.61 -14.37
C GLN A 48 -6.80 -17.28 -13.19
N PRO A 49 -7.03 -15.99 -12.90
CA PRO A 49 -7.96 -15.59 -11.85
C PRO A 49 -9.40 -15.97 -12.23
N SER A 50 -10.24 -16.20 -11.22
CA SER A 50 -11.69 -16.30 -11.42
C SER A 50 -12.26 -14.96 -11.90
N VAL A 51 -13.43 -14.99 -12.54
CA VAL A 51 -14.13 -13.76 -12.99
C VAL A 51 -14.32 -12.77 -11.83
N THR A 52 -14.64 -13.27 -10.65
CA THR A 52 -14.80 -12.46 -9.42
C THR A 52 -13.48 -11.81 -9.01
N THR A 53 -12.39 -12.57 -8.99
CA THR A 53 -11.05 -12.06 -8.65
C THR A 53 -10.59 -11.02 -9.64
N GLU A 54 -10.80 -11.25 -10.93
CA GLU A 54 -10.45 -10.31 -12.00
C GLU A 54 -11.22 -8.99 -11.86
N ALA A 55 -12.54 -9.05 -11.68
CA ALA A 55 -13.39 -7.87 -11.49
C ALA A 55 -13.00 -7.09 -10.22
N PHE A 56 -12.66 -7.81 -9.15
CA PHE A 56 -12.17 -7.22 -7.91
C PHE A 56 -10.85 -6.48 -8.12
N ILE A 57 -9.85 -7.11 -8.74
CA ILE A 57 -8.54 -6.47 -9.00
C ILE A 57 -8.72 -5.23 -9.88
N ARG A 58 -9.53 -5.32 -10.94
CA ARG A 58 -9.83 -4.15 -11.79
C ARG A 58 -10.43 -3.00 -10.99
N SER A 59 -11.40 -3.30 -10.15
CA SER A 59 -12.04 -2.30 -9.27
C SER A 59 -11.05 -1.71 -8.27
N ALA A 60 -10.19 -2.53 -7.67
CA ALA A 60 -9.16 -2.08 -6.75
C ALA A 60 -8.14 -1.13 -7.42
N VAL A 61 -7.74 -1.41 -8.67
CA VAL A 61 -6.86 -0.53 -9.46
C VAL A 61 -7.54 0.82 -9.72
N VAL A 62 -8.82 0.84 -10.10
CA VAL A 62 -9.57 2.10 -10.29
C VAL A 62 -9.67 2.90 -8.99
N ARG A 63 -9.90 2.24 -7.85
CA ARG A 63 -9.92 2.91 -6.54
C ARG A 63 -8.55 3.44 -6.14
N PHE A 64 -7.49 2.71 -6.47
CA PHE A 64 -6.11 3.15 -6.24
C PHE A 64 -5.78 4.41 -7.05
N THR A 65 -6.09 4.45 -8.34
CA THR A 65 -5.83 5.64 -9.18
C THR A 65 -6.62 6.84 -8.70
N ALA A 66 -7.90 6.66 -8.34
CA ALA A 66 -8.72 7.72 -7.76
C ALA A 66 -8.16 8.23 -6.43
N TRP A 67 -7.68 7.33 -5.56
CA TRP A 67 -7.05 7.70 -4.30
C TRP A 67 -5.77 8.51 -4.50
N VAL A 68 -4.89 8.10 -5.41
CA VAL A 68 -3.66 8.85 -5.75
C VAL A 68 -3.98 10.25 -6.29
N ALA A 69 -4.98 10.37 -7.18
CA ALA A 69 -5.43 11.67 -7.68
C ALA A 69 -5.99 12.57 -6.57
N GLY A 70 -6.74 11.99 -5.62
CA GLY A 70 -7.25 12.70 -4.44
C GLY A 70 -6.14 13.21 -3.52
N LEU A 71 -5.07 12.42 -3.34
CA LEU A 71 -3.90 12.84 -2.57
C LEU A 71 -3.19 14.02 -3.23
N HIS A 72 -3.02 14.00 -4.55
CA HIS A 72 -2.43 15.11 -5.31
C HIS A 72 -3.25 16.40 -5.13
N ALA A 73 -4.57 16.33 -5.34
CA ALA A 73 -5.46 17.47 -5.17
C ALA A 73 -5.43 18.02 -3.73
N SER A 74 -5.35 17.13 -2.74
CA SER A 74 -5.28 17.50 -1.33
C SER A 74 -3.92 18.08 -0.94
N ALA A 75 -2.83 17.65 -1.57
CA ALA A 75 -1.50 18.21 -1.33
C ALA A 75 -1.31 19.58 -1.97
N GLN A 76 -1.81 19.78 -3.19
CA GLN A 76 -1.82 21.10 -3.81
C GLN A 76 -2.54 22.12 -2.92
N LYS A 77 -3.66 21.72 -2.31
CA LYS A 77 -4.46 22.56 -1.40
C LYS A 77 -3.84 22.75 -0.01
N ARG A 78 -3.06 21.78 0.49
CA ARG A 78 -2.30 21.87 1.75
C ARG A 78 -1.00 22.66 1.61
N HIS A 79 -0.44 22.79 0.41
CA HIS A 79 0.71 23.67 0.19
C HIS A 79 0.36 25.14 0.51
N ASP A 80 -0.86 25.57 0.19
CA ASP A 80 -1.35 26.92 0.46
C ASP A 80 -1.73 27.16 1.94
N ARG A 81 -1.90 26.09 2.72
CA ARG A 81 -2.28 26.12 4.14
C ARG A 81 -1.29 25.26 4.90
N HIS A 82 -0.22 25.85 5.41
CA HIS A 82 0.93 25.27 6.13
C HIS A 82 0.57 24.27 7.27
N ASP A 83 -0.13 23.19 6.94
CA ASP A 83 -0.76 22.24 7.84
C ASP A 83 -0.75 20.86 7.15
N LEU A 84 0.31 20.10 7.46
CA LEU A 84 0.62 18.81 6.83
C LEU A 84 0.02 17.62 7.61
N ALA A 85 -0.97 17.87 8.46
CA ALA A 85 -1.66 16.81 9.20
C ALA A 85 -2.43 15.91 8.21
N VAL A 86 -1.85 14.74 7.93
CA VAL A 86 -2.50 13.65 7.20
C VAL A 86 -3.52 13.05 8.15
N SER A 87 -4.81 13.18 7.83
CA SER A 87 -5.89 12.76 8.73
C SER A 87 -6.09 11.24 8.68
N GLN A 88 -6.74 10.64 9.66
CA GLN A 88 -7.12 9.21 9.62
C GLN A 88 -7.93 8.81 8.36
N MET A 89 -8.49 9.77 7.62
CA MET A 89 -9.17 9.55 6.35
C MET A 89 -8.23 9.27 5.16
N ASP A 90 -6.93 9.49 5.31
CA ASP A 90 -5.96 9.33 4.23
C ASP A 90 -5.49 7.86 4.06
N VAL A 91 -5.82 6.97 5.01
CA VAL A 91 -5.50 5.54 4.92
C VAL A 91 -6.52 4.83 4.01
N PRO A 92 -6.11 4.32 2.83
CA PRO A 92 -7.03 3.72 1.89
C PRO A 92 -7.50 2.33 2.37
N PRO A 93 -8.58 1.80 1.78
CA PRO A 93 -9.06 0.45 2.08
C PRO A 93 -8.07 -0.65 1.66
N LEU A 94 -8.25 -1.86 2.20
CA LEU A 94 -7.29 -2.97 2.10
C LEU A 94 -6.98 -3.40 0.65
N ASP A 95 -7.97 -3.33 -0.24
CA ASP A 95 -7.83 -3.65 -1.66
C ASP A 95 -6.92 -2.66 -2.39
N VAL A 96 -7.05 -1.37 -2.07
CA VAL A 96 -6.15 -0.32 -2.57
C VAL A 96 -4.74 -0.48 -1.99
N LEU A 97 -4.62 -0.84 -0.71
CA LEU A 97 -3.32 -1.16 -0.09
C LEU A 97 -2.64 -2.36 -0.76
N MET A 98 -3.40 -3.38 -1.16
CA MET A 98 -2.89 -4.53 -1.92
C MET A 98 -2.30 -4.09 -3.26
N VAL A 99 -3.02 -3.26 -4.02
CA VAL A 99 -2.54 -2.74 -5.31
C VAL A 99 -1.29 -1.89 -5.13
N TRP A 100 -1.30 -0.99 -4.14
CA TRP A 100 -0.13 -0.17 -3.83
C TRP A 100 1.08 -1.01 -3.43
N HIS A 101 0.88 -2.06 -2.61
CA HIS A 101 1.95 -2.98 -2.23
C HIS A 101 2.53 -3.71 -3.45
N ALA A 102 1.68 -4.26 -4.32
CA ALA A 102 2.14 -4.92 -5.55
C ALA A 102 2.90 -3.95 -6.48
N TYR A 103 2.45 -2.71 -6.57
CA TYR A 103 3.10 -1.67 -7.36
C TYR A 103 4.49 -1.28 -6.81
N MET A 104 4.68 -1.23 -5.48
CA MET A 104 5.99 -1.03 -4.86
C MET A 104 6.99 -2.17 -5.14
N LEU A 105 6.53 -3.36 -5.54
CA LEU A 105 7.41 -4.47 -5.95
C LEU A 105 8.02 -4.27 -7.35
N SER A 106 7.61 -3.24 -8.10
CA SER A 106 8.24 -2.82 -9.35
C SER A 106 9.07 -1.53 -9.13
N PRO A 107 10.31 -1.63 -8.63
CA PRO A 107 11.05 -0.48 -8.11
C PRO A 107 11.30 0.61 -9.17
N VAL A 108 11.63 0.23 -10.41
CA VAL A 108 11.91 1.18 -11.50
C VAL A 108 10.65 1.97 -11.89
N SER A 109 9.51 1.28 -12.00
CA SER A 109 8.24 1.93 -12.35
C SER A 109 7.79 2.85 -11.22
N TYR A 110 7.87 2.34 -9.98
CA TYR A 110 7.50 3.07 -8.78
C TYR A 110 8.32 4.35 -8.61
N GLU A 111 9.64 4.28 -8.80
CA GLU A 111 10.54 5.43 -8.67
C GLU A 111 10.27 6.49 -9.74
N LYS A 112 10.17 6.07 -11.01
CA LYS A 112 9.90 6.98 -12.13
C LYS A 112 8.59 7.76 -11.92
N ASP A 113 7.54 7.06 -11.53
CA ASP A 113 6.22 7.67 -11.35
C ASP A 113 6.18 8.50 -10.07
N SER A 114 6.93 8.11 -9.03
CA SER A 114 7.12 8.94 -7.83
C SER A 114 7.82 10.25 -8.16
N LEU A 115 8.80 10.28 -9.06
CA LEU A 115 9.50 11.51 -9.43
C LEU A 115 8.67 12.44 -10.35
N SER A 116 7.69 11.89 -11.07
CA SER A 116 6.93 12.59 -12.10
C SER A 116 5.81 13.53 -11.58
N GLY A 117 5.73 13.76 -10.26
CA GLY A 117 4.82 14.75 -9.67
C GLY A 117 3.34 14.34 -9.62
N THR A 118 3.01 13.08 -9.92
CA THR A 118 1.63 12.53 -9.96
C THR A 118 0.98 12.31 -8.58
N GLY A 119 1.43 13.01 -7.53
CA GLY A 119 0.98 12.82 -6.14
C GLY A 119 1.61 11.61 -5.43
N LEU A 120 2.27 10.71 -6.17
CA LEU A 120 3.04 9.59 -5.62
C LEU A 120 4.26 10.03 -4.79
N GLN A 121 4.74 11.27 -4.95
CA GLN A 121 5.73 11.88 -4.05
C GLN A 121 5.27 11.93 -2.59
N LEU A 122 3.95 11.99 -2.33
CA LEU A 122 3.44 11.91 -0.96
C LEU A 122 3.51 10.48 -0.45
N LEU A 123 3.38 9.49 -1.34
CA LEU A 123 3.44 8.08 -1.02
C LEU A 123 4.86 7.62 -0.65
N THR A 124 5.92 8.29 -1.11
CA THR A 124 7.29 8.01 -0.65
C THR A 124 7.50 8.41 0.82
N HIS A 125 6.71 9.38 1.33
CA HIS A 125 6.68 9.74 2.75
C HIS A 125 5.65 8.94 3.58
N MET A 126 4.59 8.41 2.94
CA MET A 126 3.58 7.56 3.58
C MET A 126 4.06 6.29 4.30
N PRO A 127 5.16 5.58 3.93
CA PRO A 127 5.65 4.45 4.72
C PRO A 127 6.10 4.82 6.16
N ARG A 128 6.31 6.11 6.47
CA ARG A 128 6.48 6.58 7.85
C ARG A 128 5.15 6.91 8.56
N PHE A 129 4.08 7.15 7.81
CA PHE A 129 2.75 7.50 8.30
C PHE A 129 1.84 6.28 8.51
N CYS A 130 1.77 5.37 7.53
CA CYS A 130 1.17 4.03 7.71
C CYS A 130 1.81 3.34 8.91
N ARG A 131 3.11 3.54 9.14
CA ARG A 131 3.85 3.05 10.32
C ARG A 131 3.27 3.50 11.67
N GLN A 132 2.69 4.71 11.77
CA GLN A 132 2.12 5.23 13.01
C GLN A 132 0.63 4.85 13.15
N HIS A 133 -0.15 4.88 12.07
CA HIS A 133 -1.61 4.68 12.13
C HIS A 133 -2.09 3.25 11.84
N LEU A 134 -1.37 2.41 11.08
CA LEU A 134 -1.74 0.99 10.93
C LEU A 134 -1.59 0.24 12.26
N SER A 135 -0.60 0.58 13.09
CA SER A 135 -0.44 -0.04 14.42
C SER A 135 -1.70 0.13 15.26
N THR A 136 -2.28 1.33 15.28
CA THR A 136 -3.52 1.64 16.01
C THR A 136 -4.74 0.96 15.38
N LYS A 137 -4.84 0.94 14.04
CA LYS A 137 -5.99 0.36 13.33
C LYS A 137 -6.01 -1.17 13.36
N PHE A 138 -4.86 -1.82 13.25
CA PHE A 138 -4.75 -3.28 13.39
C PHE A 138 -4.88 -3.76 14.83
N ARG A 139 -4.50 -2.94 15.83
CA ARG A 139 -4.84 -3.24 17.24
C ARG A 139 -6.35 -3.24 17.48
N MET A 140 -7.09 -2.39 16.77
CA MET A 140 -8.55 -2.32 16.85
C MET A 140 -9.26 -3.47 16.11
N ILE A 141 -8.66 -4.00 15.03
CA ILE A 141 -9.21 -5.16 14.29
C ILE A 141 -8.86 -6.50 14.97
N SER A 142 -7.83 -6.53 15.83
CA SER A 142 -7.47 -7.72 16.61
C SER A 142 -8.22 -7.87 17.94
N PHE A 143 -9.14 -6.95 18.25
CA PHE A 143 -10.05 -7.00 19.41
C PHE A 143 -11.48 -7.20 18.93
N HIS A 144 -11.75 -8.34 18.28
CA HIS A 144 -13.08 -8.91 18.35
C HIS A 144 -12.93 -10.42 18.52
N PRO A 145 -13.24 -10.96 19.72
CA PRO A 145 -13.33 -12.41 19.92
C PRO A 145 -14.48 -13.01 19.11
#